data_AF-A0AAP2YZJ8-F1
#
_entry.id   AF-A0AAP2YZJ8-F1
#
_cell.length_a   1.000
_cell.length_b   1.000
_cell.length_c   1.000
_cell.angle_alpha   90.00
_cell.angle_beta   90.00
_cell.angle_gamma   90.00
#
_symmetry.space_group_name_H-M   'P 1'
#
loop_
_entity.id
_entity.type
_entity.pdbx_description
1 polymer ?
#
loop_
_entity_poly.entity_id
_entity_poly.type
_entity_poly.pdbx_seq_one_letter_code
_entity_poly.pdbx_strand_id
1 'polypeptide(L)'
;DHDDHGDHDDHDDHGDHGHVPYSSLPSAEDYPGTLLGDPETGDATLVISLLEGDTHLTDDTQPYLLVSPRTPYNRVPLADMALSATIDRDGEELATFDLEQTLDDEYDLHYGAETGLADTELEPGDTVTITVESPPQVSRHRGYETAFLEMPAVEVAVPEEVPE
;
A
#
# COMPACT_ATOMS: atom_id res chain seq x y z
N ASP A 1 -23.70 56.56 -38.43
CA ASP A 1 -24.32 55.86 -37.31
C ASP A 1 -23.33 55.71 -36.18
N HIS A 2 -23.76 56.15 -35.01
CA HIS A 2 -23.04 56.18 -33.72
C HIS A 2 -23.31 54.90 -32.93
N ASP A 3 -22.31 54.49 -32.13
CA ASP A 3 -22.36 53.76 -30.84
C ASP A 3 -23.05 52.37 -30.84
N ASP A 4 -22.66 51.34 -30.08
CA ASP A 4 -22.19 51.31 -28.70
C ASP A 4 -21.65 49.89 -28.40
N HIS A 5 -20.56 49.79 -27.64
CA HIS A 5 -19.99 48.53 -27.17
C HIS A 5 -20.67 48.16 -25.84
N GLY A 6 -21.62 47.21 -25.91
CA GLY A 6 -22.23 46.59 -24.73
C GLY A 6 -21.30 45.54 -24.13
N ASP A 7 -20.52 45.99 -23.14
CA ASP A 7 -19.79 45.19 -22.16
C ASP A 7 -20.78 44.28 -21.40
N HIS A 8 -20.52 42.98 -21.38
CA HIS A 8 -21.23 42.03 -20.54
C HIS A 8 -20.24 41.44 -19.53
N ASP A 9 -20.08 42.17 -18.43
CA ASP A 9 -19.73 41.61 -17.13
C ASP A 9 -20.89 40.70 -16.68
N ASP A 10 -20.69 39.39 -16.66
CA ASP A 10 -21.54 38.48 -15.90
C ASP A 10 -20.68 37.40 -15.23
N HIS A 11 -20.27 37.78 -14.01
CA HIS A 11 -20.26 36.96 -12.81
C HIS A 11 -19.48 35.63 -12.80
N ASP A 12 -18.26 35.74 -12.27
CA ASP A 12 -17.61 34.72 -11.44
C ASP A 12 -18.55 34.27 -10.29
N ASP A 13 -19.32 33.21 -10.53
CA ASP A 13 -19.82 32.34 -9.46
C ASP A 13 -19.05 31.02 -9.56
N HIS A 14 -17.78 31.07 -9.13
CA HIS A 14 -17.02 29.86 -8.83
C HIS A 14 -17.66 29.22 -7.60
N GLY A 15 -18.70 28.41 -7.86
CA GLY A 15 -19.26 27.50 -6.88
C GLY A 15 -18.12 26.75 -6.22
N ASP A 16 -18.06 26.85 -4.89
CA ASP A 16 -17.26 26.02 -4.00
C ASP A 16 -17.48 24.56 -4.40
N HIS A 17 -16.60 24.04 -5.24
CA HIS A 17 -16.50 22.62 -5.50
C HIS A 17 -16.02 22.02 -4.18
N GLY A 18 -16.98 21.69 -3.31
CA GLY A 18 -16.73 20.98 -2.06
C GLY A 18 -15.75 19.87 -2.38
N HIS A 19 -14.54 20.03 -1.84
CA HIS A 19 -13.38 19.22 -2.20
C HIS A 19 -13.78 17.79 -1.90
N VAL A 20 -14.10 17.00 -2.92
CA VAL A 20 -14.34 15.58 -2.72
C VAL A 20 -12.99 15.05 -2.24
N PRO A 21 -12.88 14.58 -0.98
CA PRO A 21 -11.62 14.07 -0.51
C PRO A 21 -11.25 12.91 -1.43
N TYR A 22 -10.08 13.01 -2.06
CA TYR A 22 -9.50 11.84 -2.72
C TYR A 22 -9.19 10.84 -1.62
N SER A 23 -9.66 9.60 -1.78
CA SER A 23 -9.26 8.51 -0.91
C SER A 23 -7.74 8.35 -1.06
N SER A 24 -7.01 8.78 -0.04
CA SER A 24 -5.57 8.58 0.07
C SER A 24 -5.32 7.70 1.28
N LEU A 25 -4.50 6.67 1.11
CA LEU A 25 -4.11 5.81 2.22
C LEU A 25 -3.40 6.62 3.32
N PRO A 26 -3.39 6.15 4.58
CA PRO A 26 -2.63 6.74 5.69
C PRO A 26 -1.14 6.90 5.35
N SER A 27 -0.39 7.75 6.08
CA SER A 27 1.08 7.75 5.94
C SER A 27 1.65 6.43 6.48
N ALA A 28 2.90 6.07 6.10
CA ALA A 28 3.50 4.81 6.54
C ALA A 28 3.59 4.72 8.08
N GLU A 29 3.89 5.85 8.73
CA GLU A 29 4.00 5.98 10.19
C GLU A 29 2.65 5.92 10.92
N ASP A 30 1.54 6.11 10.20
CA ASP A 30 0.19 6.02 10.75
C ASP A 30 -0.38 4.59 10.68
N TYR A 31 0.29 3.66 9.99
CA TYR A 31 -0.12 2.26 10.03
C TYR A 31 0.17 1.68 11.42
N PRO A 32 -0.78 0.93 12.00
CA PRO A 32 -0.55 0.31 13.30
C PRO A 32 0.47 -0.82 13.21
N GLY A 33 0.86 -1.32 14.38
CA GLY A 33 1.83 -2.39 14.52
C GLY A 33 3.26 -1.93 14.29
N THR A 34 4.11 -2.87 13.90
CA THR A 34 5.53 -2.65 13.68
C THR A 34 5.78 -2.44 12.19
N LEU A 35 6.11 -1.20 11.80
CA LEU A 35 6.52 -0.88 10.45
C LEU A 35 7.86 -1.59 10.11
N LEU A 36 7.83 -2.50 9.13
CA LEU A 36 9.02 -3.20 8.64
C LEU A 36 9.76 -2.37 7.59
N GLY A 37 9.02 -1.55 6.84
CA GLY A 37 9.57 -0.58 5.89
C GLY A 37 8.59 -0.17 4.79
N ASP A 38 9.03 0.76 3.96
CA ASP A 38 8.28 1.29 2.82
C ASP A 38 9.10 1.29 1.51
N PRO A 39 9.66 0.14 1.07
CA PRO A 39 10.48 0.09 -0.13
C PRO A 39 9.72 0.47 -1.41
N GLU A 40 10.48 0.99 -2.38
CA GLU A 40 9.98 1.29 -3.72
C GLU A 40 10.18 0.11 -4.67
N THR A 41 9.17 -0.18 -5.50
CA THR A 41 9.26 -1.15 -6.59
C THR A 41 8.54 -0.64 -7.83
N GLY A 42 9.27 -0.58 -8.94
CA GLY A 42 8.80 0.11 -10.15
C GLY A 42 8.45 1.56 -9.84
N ASP A 43 7.18 1.92 -10.02
CA ASP A 43 6.64 3.25 -9.74
C ASP A 43 5.74 3.29 -8.47
N ALA A 44 5.83 2.25 -7.62
CA ALA A 44 5.02 2.09 -6.41
C ALA A 44 5.88 2.10 -5.14
N THR A 45 5.26 2.45 -4.04
CA THR A 45 5.75 2.22 -2.67
C THR A 45 4.94 1.07 -2.06
N LEU A 46 5.61 0.11 -1.41
CA LEU A 46 5.00 -0.96 -0.63
C LEU A 46 5.24 -0.66 0.86
N VAL A 47 4.24 -0.14 1.57
CA VAL A 47 4.34 -0.07 3.04
C VAL A 47 4.03 -1.43 3.62
N ILE A 48 4.93 -1.93 4.45
CA ILE A 48 4.87 -3.28 5.03
C ILE A 48 4.86 -3.13 6.55
N SER A 49 3.77 -3.54 7.18
CA SER A 49 3.62 -3.50 8.64
C SER A 49 3.24 -4.88 9.18
N LEU A 50 3.73 -5.20 10.37
CA LEU A 50 3.35 -6.39 11.11
C LEU A 50 2.39 -5.99 12.23
N LEU A 51 1.14 -6.46 12.15
CA LEU A 51 0.14 -6.22 13.19
C LEU A 51 0.20 -7.35 14.21
N GLU A 52 0.37 -6.98 15.47
CA GLU A 52 0.46 -7.90 16.61
C GLU A 52 -0.69 -7.62 17.59
N GLY A 53 -1.13 -8.66 18.29
CA GLY A 53 -2.21 -8.59 19.28
C GLY A 53 -3.62 -8.58 18.69
N ASP A 54 -4.62 -8.36 19.54
CA ASP A 54 -6.05 -8.30 19.20
C ASP A 54 -6.37 -7.07 18.33
N THR A 55 -6.23 -7.22 17.02
CA THR A 55 -6.80 -6.32 16.01
C THR A 55 -8.05 -6.99 15.41
N HIS A 56 -8.91 -6.28 14.69
CA HIS A 56 -10.02 -6.97 14.00
C HIS A 56 -9.58 -7.82 12.80
N LEU A 57 -8.31 -7.68 12.37
CA LEU A 57 -7.70 -8.49 11.33
C LEU A 57 -6.96 -9.73 11.87
N THR A 58 -6.66 -9.78 13.16
CA THR A 58 -6.08 -10.95 13.81
C THR A 58 -6.46 -11.04 15.29
N ASP A 59 -6.91 -12.21 15.71
CA ASP A 59 -7.10 -12.54 17.12
C ASP A 59 -5.75 -13.01 17.67
N ASP A 60 -5.11 -12.23 18.59
CA ASP A 60 -3.89 -12.37 19.46
C ASP A 60 -2.85 -13.52 19.26
N THR A 61 -3.24 -14.60 18.62
CA THR A 61 -2.57 -15.86 18.37
C THR A 61 -1.53 -15.83 17.26
N GLN A 62 -1.70 -15.01 16.22
CA GLN A 62 -0.82 -14.98 15.04
C GLN A 62 -0.71 -13.55 14.51
N PRO A 63 0.48 -13.01 14.22
CA PRO A 63 0.57 -11.67 13.68
C PRO A 63 0.08 -11.64 12.22
N TYR A 64 -0.43 -10.48 11.81
CA TYR A 64 -0.93 -10.24 10.45
C TYR A 64 0.07 -9.39 9.67
N LEU A 65 0.58 -9.92 8.56
CA LEU A 65 1.45 -9.17 7.65
C LEU A 65 0.57 -8.32 6.73
N LEU A 66 0.65 -7.00 6.87
CA LEU A 66 -0.05 -6.04 6.03
C LEU A 66 0.90 -5.42 5.02
N VAL A 67 0.52 -5.45 3.75
CA VAL A 67 1.22 -4.80 2.63
C VAL A 67 0.28 -3.84 1.92
N SER A 68 0.68 -2.58 1.83
CA SER A 68 -0.14 -1.50 1.28
C SER A 68 0.55 -0.86 0.06
N PRO A 69 0.32 -1.42 -1.15
CA PRO A 69 0.87 -0.90 -2.40
C PRO A 69 0.18 0.40 -2.79
N ARG A 70 0.97 1.44 -3.04
CA ARG A 70 0.47 2.79 -3.29
C ARG A 70 1.37 3.58 -4.23
N THR A 71 0.81 4.61 -4.84
CA THR A 71 1.63 5.63 -5.52
C THR A 71 2.45 6.44 -4.49
N PRO A 72 3.72 6.80 -4.78
CA PRO A 72 4.60 7.42 -3.77
C PRO A 72 4.11 8.76 -3.21
N TYR A 73 3.49 9.61 -4.03
CA TYR A 73 3.21 11.01 -3.66
C TYR A 73 1.81 11.23 -3.08
N ASN A 74 0.80 10.72 -3.77
CA ASN A 74 -0.61 10.92 -3.43
C ASN A 74 -1.25 9.70 -2.78
N ARG A 75 -0.47 8.63 -2.53
CA ARG A 75 -0.87 7.43 -1.79
C ARG A 75 -2.18 6.83 -2.30
N VAL A 76 -2.33 6.83 -3.63
CA VAL A 76 -3.45 6.18 -4.30
C VAL A 76 -3.23 4.67 -4.20
N PRO A 77 -4.20 3.91 -3.69
CA PRO A 77 -4.05 2.46 -3.56
C PRO A 77 -3.94 1.78 -4.93
N LEU A 78 -3.10 0.75 -5.01
CA LEU A 78 -2.91 -0.05 -6.22
C LEU A 78 -3.61 -1.41 -6.06
N ALA A 79 -4.79 -1.52 -6.66
CA ALA A 79 -5.60 -2.73 -6.61
C ALA A 79 -5.24 -3.74 -7.71
N ASP A 80 -5.83 -4.93 -7.56
CA ASP A 80 -5.79 -6.04 -8.50
C ASP A 80 -4.38 -6.54 -8.84
N MET A 81 -3.45 -6.39 -7.90
CA MET A 81 -2.16 -7.06 -7.87
C MET A 81 -2.31 -8.50 -7.36
N ALA A 82 -1.38 -9.36 -7.76
CA ALA A 82 -1.10 -10.62 -7.06
C ALA A 82 0.25 -10.50 -6.37
N LEU A 83 0.28 -10.72 -5.07
CA LEU A 83 1.46 -10.58 -4.23
C LEU A 83 1.69 -11.87 -3.45
N SER A 84 2.95 -12.24 -3.27
CA SER A 84 3.37 -13.29 -2.34
C SER A 84 4.43 -12.74 -1.39
N ALA A 85 4.51 -13.33 -0.21
CA ALA A 85 5.55 -13.07 0.78
C ALA A 85 6.37 -14.33 1.01
N THR A 86 7.69 -14.16 1.06
CA THR A 86 8.64 -15.20 1.45
C THR A 86 9.37 -14.77 2.72
N ILE A 87 9.48 -15.67 3.69
CA ILE A 87 10.19 -15.45 4.95
C ILE A 87 11.49 -16.25 4.91
N ASP A 88 12.62 -15.56 5.08
CA ASP A 88 13.95 -16.14 5.16
C ASP A 88 14.59 -15.85 6.51
N ARG A 89 15.21 -16.87 7.11
CA ARG A 89 16.03 -16.73 8.32
C ARG A 89 17.42 -17.26 8.04
N ASP A 90 18.44 -16.41 8.24
CA ASP A 90 19.84 -16.77 8.00
C ASP A 90 20.12 -17.33 6.57
N GLY A 91 19.30 -16.95 5.59
CA GLY A 91 19.38 -17.41 4.19
C GLY A 91 18.69 -18.75 3.91
N GLU A 92 17.85 -19.21 4.84
CA GLU A 92 17.01 -20.39 4.70
C GLU A 92 15.54 -19.97 4.56
N GLU A 93 14.90 -20.34 3.44
CA GLU A 93 13.47 -20.08 3.22
C GLU A 93 12.64 -20.91 4.21
N LEU A 94 11.92 -20.23 5.10
CA LEU A 94 11.05 -20.84 6.10
C LEU A 94 9.63 -21.05 5.55
N ALA A 95 9.13 -20.06 4.81
CA ALA A 95 7.75 -20.04 4.33
C ALA A 95 7.59 -19.17 3.08
N THR A 96 6.64 -19.54 2.23
CA THR A 96 6.14 -18.72 1.13
C THR A 96 4.62 -18.82 1.08
N PHE A 97 3.91 -17.69 1.00
CA PHE A 97 2.45 -17.64 0.96
C PHE A 97 1.93 -16.45 0.14
N ASP A 98 0.71 -16.59 -0.39
CA ASP A 98 0.02 -15.52 -1.11
C ASP A 98 -0.58 -14.49 -0.13
N LEU A 99 -0.63 -13.23 -0.53
CA LEU A 99 -1.30 -12.16 0.23
C LEU A 99 -2.68 -11.87 -0.35
N GLU A 100 -3.69 -11.85 0.51
CA GLU A 100 -5.08 -11.64 0.10
C GLU A 100 -5.43 -10.15 0.06
N GLN A 101 -5.95 -9.68 -1.07
CA GLN A 101 -6.47 -8.32 -1.17
C GLN A 101 -7.68 -8.15 -0.25
N THR A 102 -7.58 -7.18 0.65
CA THR A 102 -8.59 -6.88 1.66
C THR A 102 -8.98 -5.41 1.57
N LEU A 103 -10.27 -5.12 1.66
CA LEU A 103 -10.80 -3.78 1.85
C LEU A 103 -11.34 -3.67 3.28
N ASP A 104 -10.74 -2.78 4.04
CA ASP A 104 -10.98 -2.64 5.47
C ASP A 104 -11.42 -1.21 5.83
N ASP A 105 -12.19 -1.05 6.92
CA ASP A 105 -12.69 0.27 7.32
C ASP A 105 -11.65 1.15 8.05
N GLU A 106 -10.59 0.55 8.59
CA GLU A 106 -9.50 1.26 9.26
C GLU A 106 -8.26 1.41 8.37
N TYR A 107 -7.89 0.35 7.64
CA TYR A 107 -6.64 0.29 6.87
C TYR A 107 -6.81 0.44 5.36
N ASP A 108 -8.05 0.68 4.91
CA ASP A 108 -8.44 0.80 3.51
C ASP A 108 -8.00 -0.44 2.69
N LEU A 109 -7.72 -0.27 1.39
CA LEU A 109 -7.23 -1.34 0.54
C LEU A 109 -5.79 -1.72 0.92
N HIS A 110 -5.61 -2.98 1.26
CA HIS A 110 -4.31 -3.60 1.52
C HIS A 110 -4.30 -5.05 1.06
N TYR A 111 -3.15 -5.69 1.24
CA TYR A 111 -2.93 -7.10 1.00
C TYR A 111 -2.36 -7.71 2.27
N GLY A 112 -2.86 -8.86 2.71
CA GLY A 112 -2.27 -9.46 3.89
C GLY A 112 -2.62 -10.90 4.12
N ALA A 113 -1.95 -11.46 5.12
CA ALA A 113 -2.09 -12.83 5.56
C ALA A 113 -1.62 -12.96 7.01
N GLU A 114 -2.26 -13.85 7.77
CA GLU A 114 -1.75 -14.28 9.07
C GLU A 114 -0.46 -15.08 8.84
N THR A 115 0.65 -14.73 9.50
CA THR A 115 1.94 -15.40 9.25
C THR A 115 1.92 -16.86 9.69
N GLY A 116 1.08 -17.18 10.68
CA GLY A 116 0.90 -18.54 11.17
C GLY A 116 0.09 -19.46 10.25
N LEU A 117 -0.47 -18.95 9.14
CA LEU A 117 -0.98 -19.82 8.05
C LEU A 117 0.12 -20.70 7.44
N ALA A 118 1.39 -20.32 7.61
CA ALA A 118 2.56 -21.08 7.16
C ALA A 118 3.31 -21.79 8.29
N ASP A 119 2.68 -21.98 9.47
CA ASP A 119 3.31 -22.60 10.66
C ASP A 119 4.66 -21.95 11.07
N THR A 120 4.90 -20.69 10.67
CA THR A 120 6.16 -19.96 10.86
C THR A 120 5.90 -18.65 11.59
N GLU A 121 6.51 -18.48 12.76
CA GLU A 121 6.52 -17.23 13.50
C GLU A 121 7.70 -16.36 13.04
N LEU A 122 7.42 -15.08 12.73
CA LEU A 122 8.45 -14.10 12.42
C LEU A 122 9.26 -13.77 13.67
N GLU A 123 10.58 -13.76 13.52
CA GLU A 123 11.53 -13.37 14.56
C GLU A 123 12.31 -12.12 14.12
N PRO A 124 12.79 -11.31 15.08
CA PRO A 124 13.68 -10.20 14.75
C PRO A 124 14.91 -10.68 13.97
N GLY A 125 15.24 -9.95 12.90
CA GLY A 125 16.30 -10.32 11.96
C GLY A 125 15.87 -11.17 10.77
N ASP A 126 14.63 -11.69 10.76
CA ASP A 126 14.07 -12.35 9.58
C ASP A 126 13.98 -11.38 8.39
N THR A 127 14.20 -11.91 7.19
CA THR A 127 13.95 -11.17 5.95
C THR A 127 12.56 -11.52 5.43
N VAL A 128 11.77 -10.51 5.13
CA VAL A 128 10.49 -10.64 4.43
C VAL A 128 10.66 -10.10 3.02
N THR A 129 10.51 -10.99 2.04
CA THR A 129 10.54 -10.65 0.62
C THR A 129 9.13 -10.57 0.06
N ILE A 130 8.73 -9.41 -0.47
CA ILE A 130 7.46 -9.25 -1.17
C ILE A 130 7.70 -9.36 -2.68
N THR A 131 7.05 -10.34 -3.31
CA THR A 131 7.13 -10.55 -4.75
C THR A 131 5.84 -10.11 -5.43
N VAL A 132 5.98 -9.35 -6.52
CA VAL A 132 4.85 -8.95 -7.37
C VAL A 132 4.66 -9.98 -8.48
N GLU A 133 3.72 -10.90 -8.27
CA GLU A 133 3.37 -11.95 -9.24
C GLU A 133 2.59 -11.38 -10.44
N SER A 134 1.75 -10.38 -10.18
CA SER A 134 1.12 -9.60 -11.25
C SER A 134 0.94 -8.13 -10.86
N PRO A 135 1.24 -7.20 -11.79
CA PRO A 135 1.17 -5.77 -11.53
C PRO A 135 -0.29 -5.29 -11.40
N PRO A 136 -0.52 -4.08 -10.89
CA PRO A 136 -1.87 -3.57 -10.71
C PRO A 136 -2.61 -3.41 -12.05
N GLN A 137 -3.89 -3.76 -12.07
CA GLN A 137 -4.75 -3.67 -13.26
C GLN A 137 -5.37 -2.27 -13.42
N VAL A 138 -4.52 -1.24 -13.37
CA VAL A 138 -4.95 0.15 -13.53
C VAL A 138 -5.12 0.53 -15.00
N SER A 139 -6.18 1.29 -15.28
CA SER A 139 -6.37 1.92 -16.59
C SER A 139 -5.29 2.97 -16.81
N ARG A 140 -4.41 2.73 -17.78
CA ARG A 140 -3.32 3.64 -18.14
C ARG A 140 -3.80 4.61 -19.21
N HIS A 141 -3.57 5.90 -18.97
CA HIS A 141 -3.77 6.93 -19.98
C HIS A 141 -2.51 7.10 -20.83
N ARG A 142 -2.65 7.83 -21.93
CA ARG A 142 -1.53 8.15 -22.80
C ARG A 142 -0.46 8.93 -22.03
N GLY A 143 0.78 8.43 -22.02
CA GLY A 143 1.90 8.99 -21.26
C GLY A 143 2.31 8.18 -20.02
N TYR A 144 1.52 7.18 -19.60
CA TYR A 144 1.82 6.29 -18.45
C TYR A 144 1.77 4.82 -18.86
N GLU A 145 2.00 4.53 -20.14
CA GLU A 145 1.93 3.17 -20.68
C GLU A 145 2.93 2.21 -20.03
N THR A 146 4.03 2.74 -19.48
CA THR A 146 5.10 1.95 -18.84
C THR A 146 4.98 1.84 -17.33
N ALA A 147 4.00 2.52 -16.71
CA ALA A 147 3.87 2.53 -15.27
C ALA A 147 3.57 1.13 -14.73
N PHE A 148 4.30 0.74 -13.69
CA PHE A 148 4.12 -0.54 -12.98
C PHE A 148 4.34 -1.79 -13.84
N LEU A 149 5.11 -1.70 -14.95
CA LEU A 149 5.38 -2.87 -15.78
C LEU A 149 6.46 -3.78 -15.20
N GLU A 150 7.50 -3.18 -14.62
CA GLU A 150 8.60 -3.89 -13.98
C GLU A 150 8.59 -3.56 -12.49
N MET A 151 8.16 -4.52 -11.68
CA MET A 151 8.07 -4.40 -10.22
C MET A 151 8.90 -5.52 -9.60
N PRO A 152 10.23 -5.34 -9.48
CA PRO A 152 11.08 -6.35 -8.85
C PRO A 152 10.65 -6.60 -7.40
N ALA A 153 10.96 -7.79 -6.88
CA ALA A 153 10.75 -8.11 -5.48
C ALA A 153 11.52 -7.13 -4.58
N VAL A 154 10.96 -6.88 -3.39
CA VAL A 154 11.56 -6.01 -2.38
C VAL A 154 11.76 -6.79 -1.09
N GLU A 155 12.81 -6.45 -0.36
CA GLU A 155 13.18 -7.10 0.88
C GLU A 155 13.14 -6.08 2.02
N VAL A 156 12.54 -6.47 3.14
CA VAL A 156 12.59 -5.75 4.42
C VAL A 156 13.00 -6.70 5.53
N ALA A 157 13.61 -6.17 6.58
CA ALA A 157 14.00 -6.95 7.74
C ALA A 157 13.02 -6.71 8.90
N VAL A 158 12.73 -7.74 9.67
CA VAL A 158 12.03 -7.61 10.95
C VAL A 158 12.97 -6.88 11.93
N PRO A 159 12.59 -5.72 12.48
CA PRO A 159 13.48 -4.92 13.31
C PRO A 159 13.81 -5.62 14.63
N GLU A 160 15.05 -5.44 15.12
CA GLU A 160 15.50 -5.99 16.41
C GLU A 160 14.79 -5.38 17.62
N GLU A 161 14.28 -4.15 17.49
CA GLU A 161 13.49 -3.44 18.50
C GLU A 161 12.36 -2.69 17.81
N VAL A 162 11.14 -2.76 18.37
CA VAL A 162 10.04 -1.87 17.98
C VAL A 162 10.36 -0.49 18.56
N PRO A 163 10.54 0.56 17.74
CA PRO A 163 10.83 1.89 18.27
C PRO A 163 9.68 2.36 19.19
N GLU A 164 10.03 2.87 20.38
CA GLU A 164 9.09 3.38 21.40
C GLU A 164 8.21 4.54 20.92
#